data_AF-A0A151SAX6-F1
#
_entry.id   AF-A0A151SAX6-F1
#
_cell.length_a   1.000
_cell.length_b   1.000
_cell.length_c   1.000
_cell.angle_alpha   90.00
_cell.angle_beta   90.00
_cell.angle_gamma   90.00
#
_symmetry.space_group_name_H-M   'P 1'
#
loop_
_entity.id
_entity.type
_entity.pdbx_description
1 polymer ?
#
loop_
_entity_poly.entity_id
_entity_poly.type
_entity_poly.pdbx_seq_one_letter_code
_entity_poly.pdbx_strand_id
1 'polypeptide(L)'
;RYTIIVLPGVGISPEVISIAKDVLFLAGSFEGIKYEFQEMLLGGAALDAMRVPLLGETLSAAKQSDVVLLGAIGGWLLYFHSLPL
;
A
#
# COMPACT_ATOMS: atom_id res chain seq x y z
N ARG A 1 -9.59 14.41 11.20
CA ARG A 1 -9.72 13.45 10.08
C ARG A 1 -8.29 13.22 9.60
N TYR A 2 -7.86 11.96 9.48
CA TYR A 2 -6.53 11.61 9.00
C TYR A 2 -6.63 10.90 7.67
N THR A 3 -5.82 11.32 6.71
CA THR A 3 -5.65 10.70 5.41
C THR A 3 -4.56 9.63 5.52
N ILE A 4 -4.88 8.42 5.09
CA ILE A 4 -4.00 7.27 5.17
C ILE A 4 -3.80 6.76 3.75
N ILE A 5 -2.56 6.87 3.24
CA ILE A 5 -2.18 6.14 2.04
C ILE A 5 -1.96 4.68 2.43
N VAL A 6 -2.60 3.77 1.71
CA VAL A 6 -2.52 2.34 1.93
C VAL A 6 -1.77 1.72 0.76
N LEU A 7 -0.67 1.05 1.08
CA LEU A 7 0.20 0.40 0.11
C LEU A 7 0.18 -1.11 0.44
N PRO A 8 -0.78 -1.86 -0.11
CA PRO A 8 -1.13 -3.20 0.40
C PRO A 8 -0.03 -4.25 0.20
N GLY A 9 0.91 -4.02 -0.71
CA GLY A 9 2.03 -4.91 -0.98
C GLY A 9 1.63 -6.15 -1.80
N VAL A 10 2.34 -7.25 -1.59
CA VAL A 10 2.18 -8.50 -2.36
C VAL A 10 2.10 -9.74 -1.45
N GLY A 11 1.85 -10.91 -2.05
CA GLY A 11 1.66 -12.15 -1.29
C GLY A 11 0.40 -12.08 -0.44
N ILE A 12 0.51 -12.47 0.84
CA ILE A 12 -0.60 -12.42 1.83
C ILE A 12 -0.85 -11.01 2.42
N SER A 13 -0.01 -10.04 2.04
CA SER A 13 -0.06 -8.71 2.64
C SER A 13 -1.38 -7.96 2.40
N PRO A 14 -2.00 -7.99 1.20
CA PRO A 14 -3.29 -7.34 0.97
C PRO A 14 -4.39 -7.80 1.93
N GLU A 15 -4.46 -9.10 2.25
CA GLU A 15 -5.43 -9.66 3.18
C GLU A 15 -5.20 -9.16 4.61
N VAL A 16 -3.94 -9.11 5.05
CA VAL A 16 -3.56 -8.57 6.37
C VAL A 16 -3.88 -7.07 6.45
N ILE A 17 -3.59 -6.32 5.39
CA ILE A 17 -3.85 -4.88 5.31
C ILE A 17 -5.35 -4.58 5.33
N SER A 18 -6.17 -5.41 4.70
CA SER A 18 -7.64 -5.28 4.78
C SER A 18 -8.11 -5.34 6.22
N ILE A 19 -7.66 -6.34 6.99
CA ILE A 19 -8.02 -6.47 8.40
C ILE A 19 -7.46 -5.31 9.24
N ALA A 20 -6.25 -4.83 8.94
CA ALA A 20 -5.69 -3.67 9.63
C ALA A 20 -6.55 -2.41 9.44
N LYS A 21 -7.09 -2.18 8.24
CA LYS A 21 -8.03 -1.07 7.99
C LYS A 21 -9.31 -1.21 8.81
N ASP A 22 -9.87 -2.42 8.91
CA ASP A 22 -11.08 -2.68 9.69
C ASP A 22 -10.86 -2.40 11.18
N VAL A 23 -9.72 -2.87 11.73
CA VAL A 23 -9.34 -2.63 13.12
C VAL A 23 -9.11 -1.13 13.36
N LEU A 24 -8.42 -0.43 12.45
CA LEU A 24 -8.23 1.01 12.55
C LEU A 24 -9.57 1.75 12.53
N PHE A 25 -10.46 1.41 11.60
CA PHE A 25 -11.79 2.01 11.53
C PHE A 25 -12.58 1.81 12.83
N LEU A 26 -12.60 0.58 13.36
CA LEU A 26 -13.26 0.26 14.61
C LEU A 26 -12.65 1.02 15.80
N ALA A 27 -11.32 1.00 15.95
CA ALA A 27 -10.62 1.71 17.01
C ALA A 27 -10.89 3.22 16.95
N GLY A 28 -10.84 3.82 15.75
CA GLY A 28 -11.15 5.23 15.55
C GLY A 28 -12.57 5.60 15.94
N SER A 29 -13.53 4.69 15.75
CA SER A 29 -14.93 4.93 16.12
C SER A 29 -15.14 5.13 17.62
N PHE A 30 -14.33 4.48 18.48
CA PHE A 30 -14.38 4.66 19.93
C PHE A 30 -13.80 6.01 20.39
N GLU A 31 -12.83 6.54 19.65
CA GLU A 31 -12.11 7.78 19.98
C GLU A 31 -12.61 9.00 19.19
N GLY A 32 -13.65 8.84 18.37
CA GLY A 32 -14.14 9.90 17.46
C GLY A 32 -13.18 10.29 16.34
N ILE A 33 -12.17 9.45 16.06
CA ILE A 33 -11.19 9.67 15.00
C ILE A 33 -11.76 9.16 13.67
N LYS A 34 -11.71 10.02 12.64
CA LYS A 34 -12.11 9.66 11.27
C LYS A 34 -10.89 9.41 10.40
N TYR A 35 -10.85 8.24 9.76
CA TYR A 35 -9.84 7.86 8.79
C TYR A 35 -10.41 7.92 7.37
N GLU A 36 -9.57 8.35 6.43
CA GLU A 36 -9.84 8.32 4.99
C GLU A 36 -8.71 7.54 4.34
N PHE A 37 -9.04 6.41 3.72
CA PHE A 37 -8.06 5.49 3.14
C PHE A 37 -8.00 5.69 1.62
N GLN A 38 -6.81 5.87 1.10
CA GLN A 38 -6.53 5.85 -0.34
C GLN A 38 -5.56 4.71 -0.63
N GLU A 39 -5.95 3.77 -1.50
CA GLU A 39 -5.06 2.67 -1.89
C GLU A 39 -4.27 3.00 -3.15
N MET A 40 -2.98 2.67 -3.16
CA MET A 40 -2.10 2.83 -4.33
C MET A 40 -1.11 1.68 -4.47
N LEU A 41 -0.60 1.50 -5.69
CA LEU A 41 0.38 0.46 -6.02
C LEU A 41 1.80 0.86 -5.60
N LEU A 42 2.55 -0.12 -5.11
CA LEU A 42 3.99 -0.02 -4.80
C LEU A 42 4.68 -1.36 -5.03
N GLY A 43 5.98 -1.32 -5.32
CA GLY A 43 6.86 -2.48 -5.32
C GLY A 43 6.53 -3.48 -6.41
N GLY A 44 6.49 -4.76 -6.06
CA GLY A 44 6.19 -5.84 -7.02
C GLY A 44 4.86 -5.66 -7.75
N ALA A 45 3.80 -5.24 -7.03
CA ALA A 45 2.50 -4.97 -7.62
C ALA A 45 2.54 -3.83 -8.66
N ALA A 46 3.30 -2.77 -8.38
CA ALA A 46 3.48 -1.66 -9.32
C ALA A 46 4.38 -2.06 -10.52
N LEU A 47 5.41 -2.88 -10.29
CA LEU A 47 6.25 -3.43 -11.35
C LEU A 47 5.44 -4.30 -12.33
N ASP A 48 4.61 -5.20 -11.81
CA ASP A 48 3.82 -6.09 -12.66
C ASP A 48 2.77 -5.30 -13.48
N ALA A 49 2.10 -4.33 -12.85
CA ALA A 49 1.05 -3.55 -13.49
C ALA A 49 1.57 -2.46 -14.44
N MET A 50 2.61 -1.73 -14.04
CA MET A 50 3.03 -0.46 -14.67
C MET A 50 4.50 -0.44 -15.07
N ARG A 51 5.25 -1.52 -14.83
CA ARG A 51 6.69 -1.64 -15.12
C ARG A 51 7.57 -0.65 -14.36
N VAL A 52 7.02 0.01 -13.32
CA VAL A 52 7.70 0.99 -12.48
C VAL A 52 7.43 0.65 -11.01
N PRO A 53 8.46 0.44 -10.17
CA PRO A 53 8.27 -0.03 -8.80
C PRO A 53 7.73 1.05 -7.85
N LEU A 54 7.93 2.32 -8.18
CA LEU A 54 7.45 3.45 -7.41
C LEU A 54 6.95 4.53 -8.38
N LEU A 55 5.64 4.67 -8.46
CA LEU A 55 5.00 5.69 -9.28
C LEU A 55 5.20 7.07 -8.62
N GLY A 56 5.42 8.10 -9.44
CA GLY A 56 5.54 9.47 -8.94
C GLY A 56 4.27 9.94 -8.22
N GLU A 57 3.10 9.48 -8.67
CA GLU A 57 1.83 9.73 -8.00
C GLU A 57 1.72 9.05 -6.64
N THR A 58 2.16 7.78 -6.50
CA THR A 58 2.21 7.08 -5.21
C THR A 58 3.09 7.83 -4.21
N LEU A 59 4.28 8.26 -4.65
CA LEU A 59 5.18 9.05 -3.80
C LEU A 59 4.57 10.40 -3.42
N SER A 60 3.88 11.06 -4.35
CA SER A 60 3.25 12.35 -4.12
C SER A 60 2.09 12.23 -3.13
N ALA A 61 1.23 11.23 -3.30
CA ALA A 61 0.13 10.95 -2.39
C ALA A 61 0.63 10.58 -0.99
N ALA A 62 1.68 9.76 -0.89
CA ALA A 62 2.29 9.42 0.39
C ALA A 62 2.86 10.64 1.13
N LYS A 63 3.46 11.58 0.42
CA LYS A 63 3.94 12.86 1.00
C LYS A 63 2.82 13.80 1.43
N GLN A 64 1.65 13.70 0.80
CA GLN A 64 0.48 14.53 1.11
C GLN A 64 -0.44 13.91 2.19
N SER A 65 -0.25 12.63 2.49
CA SER A 65 -1.03 11.92 3.49
C SER A 65 -0.46 12.12 4.90
N ASP A 66 -1.31 12.01 5.92
CA ASP A 66 -0.89 12.07 7.33
C ASP A 66 -0.13 10.80 7.75
N VAL A 67 -0.50 9.65 7.17
CA VAL A 67 0.04 8.33 7.52
C VAL A 67 0.24 7.47 6.27
N VAL A 68 1.30 6.65 6.30
CA VAL A 68 1.55 5.57 5.34
C VAL A 68 1.31 4.23 6.01
N LEU A 69 0.28 3.50 5.58
CA LEU A 69 0.03 2.11 5.96
C LEU A 69 0.66 1.19 4.90
N LEU A 70 1.87 0.71 5.19
CA LEU A 70 2.68 -0.09 4.26
C LEU A 70 2.62 -1.59 4.60
N GLY A 71 2.21 -2.39 3.61
CA GLY A 71 2.29 -3.85 3.63
C GLY A 71 3.67 -4.39 3.24
N ALA A 72 3.80 -5.70 3.20
CA ALA A 72 5.04 -6.37 2.81
C ALA A 72 5.35 -6.16 1.33
N ILE A 73 6.55 -5.67 1.05
CA ILE A 73 7.09 -5.46 -0.30
C ILE A 73 8.21 -6.46 -0.55
N GLY A 74 8.05 -7.31 -1.56
CA GLY A 74 9.07 -8.28 -1.96
C GLY A 74 8.45 -9.54 -2.56
N GLY A 75 9.22 -10.27 -3.37
CA GLY A 75 8.74 -11.48 -4.03
C GLY A 75 9.55 -11.78 -5.29
N TRP A 76 9.45 -13.04 -5.74
CA TRP A 76 10.01 -13.45 -7.02
C TRP A 76 9.14 -12.91 -8.15
N LEU A 77 9.55 -11.79 -8.75
CA LEU A 77 8.81 -11.22 -9.88
C LEU A 77 9.12 -11.99 -11.17
N LEU A 78 8.10 -12.18 -12.00
CA LEU A 78 8.26 -12.70 -13.38
C LEU A 78 9.25 -11.85 -14.20
N TYR A 79 9.35 -10.57 -13.86
CA TYR A 79 10.33 -9.64 -14.42
C TYR A 79 11.78 -10.06 -14.26
N PHE A 80 12.15 -10.64 -13.13
CA PHE A 80 13.53 -11.06 -12.89
C PHE A 80 13.90 -12.32 -13.67
N HIS A 81 12.91 -13.09 -14.16
CA HIS A 81 13.15 -14.25 -15.01
C HIS A 81 13.40 -13.89 -16.49
N SER A 82 13.07 -12.66 -16.89
CA SER A 82 13.19 -12.19 -18.28
C SER A 82 14.40 -11.28 -18.52
N LEU A 83 15.20 -11.00 -17.48
CA LEU A 83 16.50 -10.34 -17.61
C LEU A 83 17.59 -11.40 -17.80
N PRO A 84 18.44 -11.32 -18.84
CA PRO A 84 19.60 -12.17 -18.93
C PRO A 84 20.54 -11.88 -17.75
N LEU A 85 21.05 -12.96 -17.14
CA LEU A 85 22.09 -12.92 -16.11
C LEU A 85 23.37 -12.25 -16.63
#